data_AF-A0A2J6II06-F1
#
_entry.id   AF-A0A2J6II06-F1
#
_cell.length_a   1.000
_cell.length_b   1.000
_cell.length_c   1.000
_cell.angle_alpha   90.00
_cell.angle_beta   90.00
_cell.angle_gamma   90.00
#
_symmetry.space_group_name_H-M   'P 1'
#
loop_
_entity.id
_entity.type
_entity.pdbx_description
1 polymer ?
#
loop_
_entity_poly.entity_id
_entity_poly.type
_entity_poly.pdbx_seq_one_letter_code
_entity_poly.pdbx_strand_id
1 'polypeptide(L)'
;MGFFYFLGRKKFYIHFLIIMVLTIIIFLGVMKSLDYYTQHGKVYLVPDFYGKTVDQLIENHYEEYFDLLVIDSVFDRNNEKGAILMQNPKAGSKVKQGRHIYLTVVAQQPEKTIMPNLKNLSLRQAIVTLEMNKLKVGRLNYVDYFARNAVIDQTINDEIIEEGTELNTGTSIDLTVGKGRMDVKVNMPLLIAKKPKAVISALHYASLNLGRVYFTDVEDTTHARVYKTEPSILESKLVDLGTDIDIWYRSDESFDFDEYLLKFTSDTLNVDSTYIDKNIDLNDEY
;
A
#
# COMPACT_ATOMS: atom_id res chain seq x y z
N MET A 1 -19.33 86.28 12.20
CA MET A 1 -20.44 85.63 12.93
C MET A 1 -19.98 84.23 13.29
N GLY A 2 -19.58 84.01 14.54
CA GLY A 2 -18.78 82.84 14.93
C GLY A 2 -19.56 81.53 14.94
N PHE A 3 -18.94 80.48 14.38
CA PHE A 3 -19.38 79.08 14.40
C PHE A 3 -19.87 78.60 15.79
N PHE A 4 -19.29 79.15 16.86
CA PHE A 4 -19.63 78.83 18.25
C PHE A 4 -21.00 79.36 18.74
N TYR A 5 -21.64 80.30 18.04
CA TYR A 5 -22.95 80.84 18.45
C TYR A 5 -24.10 79.82 18.25
N PHE A 6 -23.91 78.86 17.34
CA PHE A 6 -24.87 77.79 17.06
C PHE A 6 -24.90 76.72 18.15
N LEU A 7 -23.75 76.45 18.80
CA LEU A 7 -23.62 75.41 19.83
C LEU A 7 -24.41 75.74 21.12
N GLY A 8 -24.75 77.00 21.39
CA GLY A 8 -25.50 77.41 22.58
C GLY A 8 -27.03 77.37 22.46
N ARG A 9 -27.59 77.05 21.28
CA ARG A 9 -29.05 77.06 21.06
C ARG A 9 -29.68 75.75 21.54
N LYS A 10 -30.77 75.82 22.32
CA LYS A 10 -31.53 74.63 22.79
C LYS A 10 -31.87 73.63 21.67
N LYS A 11 -32.18 74.12 20.46
CA LYS A 11 -32.51 73.27 19.30
C LYS A 11 -31.32 72.41 18.82
N PHE A 12 -30.08 72.88 18.95
CA PHE A 12 -28.89 72.12 18.57
C PHE A 12 -28.74 70.86 19.43
N TYR A 13 -28.85 70.98 20.75
CA TYR A 13 -28.79 69.84 21.66
C TYR A 13 -29.94 68.86 21.47
N ILE A 14 -31.14 69.32 21.09
CA ILE A 14 -32.27 68.45 20.75
C ILE A 14 -31.97 67.62 19.50
N HIS A 15 -31.50 68.23 18.41
CA HIS A 15 -31.13 67.48 17.20
C HIS A 15 -29.93 66.55 17.44
N PHE A 16 -28.94 66.98 18.22
CA PHE A 16 -27.82 66.14 18.62
C PHE A 16 -28.29 64.91 19.41
N LEU A 17 -29.19 65.08 20.38
CA LEU A 17 -29.75 63.97 21.14
C LEU A 17 -30.60 63.04 20.26
N ILE A 18 -31.40 63.58 19.34
CA ILE A 18 -32.16 62.78 18.37
C ILE A 18 -31.21 61.96 17.48
N ILE A 19 -30.17 62.57 16.91
CA ILE A 19 -29.18 61.87 16.09
C ILE A 19 -28.49 60.80 16.92
N MET A 20 -28.05 61.13 18.14
CA MET A 20 -27.41 60.17 19.05
C MET A 20 -28.31 58.95 19.32
N VAL A 21 -29.58 59.18 19.66
CA VAL A 21 -30.56 58.10 19.87
C VAL A 21 -30.78 57.29 18.60
N LEU A 22 -30.95 57.95 17.45
CA LEU A 22 -31.16 57.29 16.17
C LEU A 22 -29.95 56.43 15.78
N THR A 23 -28.74 56.93 16.04
CA THR A 23 -27.48 56.19 15.79
C THR A 23 -27.38 54.96 16.68
N ILE A 24 -27.75 55.07 17.96
CA ILE A 24 -27.80 53.94 18.89
C ILE A 24 -28.82 52.90 18.43
N ILE A 25 -30.01 53.32 18.00
CA ILE A 25 -31.05 52.40 17.49
C ILE A 25 -30.56 51.66 16.24
N ILE A 26 -29.97 52.37 15.28
CA ILE A 26 -29.42 51.76 14.07
C ILE A 26 -28.29 50.78 14.43
N PHE A 27 -27.38 51.17 15.32
CA PHE A 27 -26.29 50.31 15.78
C PHE A 27 -26.81 49.02 16.41
N LEU A 28 -27.77 49.10 17.34
CA LEU A 28 -28.39 47.93 17.96
C LEU A 28 -29.15 47.06 16.94
N GLY A 29 -29.83 47.68 15.97
CA GLY A 29 -30.51 46.98 14.88
C GLY A 29 -29.54 46.20 13.99
N VAL A 30 -28.41 46.82 13.62
CA VAL A 30 -27.35 46.16 12.84
C VAL A 30 -26.74 45.02 13.64
N MET A 31 -26.42 45.21 14.92
CA MET A 31 -25.85 44.16 15.77
C MET A 31 -26.81 42.95 15.89
N LYS A 32 -28.11 43.20 16.11
CA LYS A 32 -29.12 42.12 16.20
C LYS A 32 -29.33 41.40 14.87
N SER A 33 -29.30 42.14 13.75
CA SER A 33 -29.36 41.56 12.41
C SER A 33 -28.14 40.66 12.13
N LEU A 34 -26.95 41.14 12.51
CA LEU A 34 -25.70 40.40 12.34
C LEU A 34 -25.68 39.11 13.17
N ASP A 35 -26.18 39.15 14.41
CA ASP A 35 -26.26 37.97 15.28
C ASP A 35 -27.22 36.91 14.71
N TYR A 36 -28.40 37.34 14.22
CA TYR A 36 -29.36 36.45 13.57
C TYR A 36 -28.79 35.83 12.28
N TYR A 37 -28.14 36.63 11.44
CA TYR A 37 -27.60 36.16 10.16
C TYR A 37 -26.37 35.26 10.33
N THR A 38 -25.50 35.55 11.31
CA THR A 38 -24.22 34.82 11.48
C THR A 38 -24.30 33.65 12.45
N GLN A 39 -25.44 33.45 13.12
CA GLN A 39 -25.64 32.42 14.16
C GLN A 39 -24.47 32.37 15.15
N HIS A 40 -24.07 33.53 15.65
CA HIS A 40 -22.86 33.66 16.46
C HIS A 40 -22.95 32.75 17.71
N GLY A 41 -21.97 31.86 17.88
CA GLY A 41 -21.87 30.96 19.04
C GLY A 41 -22.61 29.61 18.93
N LYS A 42 -23.38 29.33 17.87
CA LYS A 42 -23.94 27.99 17.65
C LYS A 42 -22.86 27.08 17.05
N VAL A 43 -22.41 26.10 17.84
CA VAL A 43 -21.42 25.10 17.44
C VAL A 43 -21.99 23.71 17.58
N TYR A 44 -21.65 22.86 16.62
CA TYR A 44 -21.98 21.44 16.59
C TYR A 44 -20.73 20.65 16.93
N LEU A 45 -20.89 19.63 17.76
CA LEU A 45 -19.83 18.68 18.06
C LEU A 45 -19.82 17.62 16.97
N VAL A 46 -18.66 17.42 16.34
CA VAL A 46 -18.49 16.37 15.35
C VAL A 46 -18.51 15.02 16.08
N PRO A 47 -19.44 14.10 15.77
CA PRO A 47 -19.45 12.76 16.34
C PRO A 47 -18.26 11.93 15.86
N ASP A 48 -18.07 10.77 16.49
CA ASP A 48 -17.18 9.75 15.96
C ASP A 48 -17.91 8.91 14.90
N PHE A 49 -17.37 8.92 13.69
CA PHE A 49 -17.85 8.20 12.53
C PHE A 49 -17.00 6.96 12.22
N TYR A 50 -15.94 6.68 12.99
CA TYR A 50 -15.10 5.52 12.81
C TYR A 50 -15.94 4.22 12.77
N GLY A 51 -15.69 3.38 11.76
CA GLY A 51 -16.38 2.10 11.56
C GLY A 51 -17.79 2.19 10.98
N LYS A 52 -18.37 3.39 10.86
CA LYS A 52 -19.69 3.58 10.23
C LYS A 52 -19.56 3.75 8.71
N THR A 53 -20.61 3.47 7.97
CA THR A 53 -20.67 3.77 6.53
C THR A 53 -21.28 5.15 6.29
N VAL A 54 -21.00 5.75 5.13
CA VAL A 54 -21.60 7.05 4.75
C VAL A 54 -23.13 6.95 4.68
N ASP A 55 -23.65 5.82 4.18
CA ASP A 55 -25.09 5.58 4.09
C ASP A 55 -25.74 5.56 5.49
N GLN A 56 -25.10 4.93 6.48
CA GLN A 56 -25.57 4.98 7.87
C GLN A 56 -25.56 6.41 8.43
N LEU A 57 -24.61 7.27 8.03
CA LEU A 57 -24.62 8.65 8.48
C LEU A 57 -25.79 9.44 7.88
N ILE A 58 -26.12 9.17 6.62
CA ILE A 58 -27.28 9.76 5.93
C ILE A 58 -28.59 9.28 6.56
N GLU A 59 -28.70 7.99 6.88
CA GLU A 59 -29.87 7.43 7.58
C GLU A 59 -30.07 8.06 8.97
N ASN A 60 -29.00 8.50 9.62
CA ASN A 60 -29.04 9.17 10.92
C ASN A 60 -29.15 10.71 10.81
N HIS A 61 -29.44 11.24 9.63
CA HIS A 61 -29.65 12.67 9.37
C HIS A 61 -28.45 13.58 9.70
N TYR A 62 -27.22 13.06 9.60
CA TYR A 62 -26.02 13.87 9.87
C TYR A 62 -25.73 14.89 8.76
N GLU A 63 -26.25 14.68 7.55
CA GLU A 63 -26.20 15.58 6.40
C GLU A 63 -26.96 16.91 6.63
N GLU A 64 -27.91 16.96 7.56
CA GLU A 64 -28.59 18.21 7.94
C GLU A 64 -27.67 19.15 8.75
N TYR A 65 -26.63 18.58 9.38
CA TYR A 65 -25.72 19.30 10.27
C TYR A 65 -24.34 19.50 9.64
N PHE A 66 -23.90 18.58 8.79
CA PHE A 66 -22.55 18.50 8.26
C PHE A 66 -22.56 18.15 6.77
N ASP A 67 -21.63 18.72 6.03
CA ASP A 67 -21.43 18.35 4.63
C ASP A 67 -20.43 17.19 4.57
N LEU A 68 -20.93 15.97 4.39
CA LEU A 68 -20.09 14.77 4.37
C LEU A 68 -19.41 14.61 3.00
N LEU A 69 -18.08 14.61 2.96
CA LEU A 69 -17.29 14.47 1.74
C LEU A 69 -16.29 13.33 1.86
N VAL A 70 -16.47 12.29 1.06
CA VAL A 70 -15.44 11.24 0.92
C VAL A 70 -14.34 11.78 0.02
N ILE A 71 -13.15 11.98 0.60
CA ILE A 71 -11.99 12.55 -0.12
C ILE A 71 -10.95 11.51 -0.51
N ASP A 72 -10.97 10.37 0.15
CA ASP A 72 -9.97 9.32 -0.06
C ASP A 72 -10.54 7.96 0.32
N SER A 73 -9.95 6.91 -0.24
CA SER A 73 -10.26 5.53 0.10
C SER A 73 -8.99 4.70 0.22
N VAL A 74 -8.87 3.93 1.29
CA VAL A 74 -7.70 3.10 1.56
C VAL A 74 -8.11 1.63 1.50
N PHE A 75 -7.30 0.79 0.85
CA PHE A 75 -7.52 -0.65 0.90
C PHE A 75 -7.12 -1.18 2.27
N ASP A 76 -8.10 -1.67 3.02
CA ASP A 76 -7.91 -2.32 4.31
C ASP A 76 -8.65 -3.66 4.32
N ARG A 77 -7.98 -4.71 4.77
CA ARG A 77 -8.55 -6.07 4.87
C ARG A 77 -9.20 -6.33 6.22
N ASN A 78 -8.84 -5.57 7.24
CA ASN A 78 -9.29 -5.79 8.61
C ASN A 78 -10.61 -5.09 8.92
N ASN A 79 -10.95 -4.06 8.14
CA ASN A 79 -12.15 -3.25 8.31
C ASN A 79 -13.17 -3.51 7.20
N GLU A 80 -14.45 -3.26 7.51
CA GLU A 80 -15.54 -3.45 6.56
C GLU A 80 -15.46 -2.46 5.40
N LYS A 81 -15.76 -2.94 4.18
CA LYS A 81 -15.72 -2.11 2.97
C LYS A 81 -16.73 -0.96 3.07
N GLY A 82 -16.29 0.25 2.71
CA GLY A 82 -17.12 1.46 2.83
C GLY A 82 -17.21 2.03 4.24
N ALA A 83 -16.63 1.37 5.25
CA ALA A 83 -16.54 1.93 6.60
C ALA A 83 -15.55 3.10 6.63
N ILE A 84 -15.84 4.10 7.46
CA ILE A 84 -14.99 5.27 7.65
C ILE A 84 -13.82 4.89 8.57
N LEU A 85 -12.59 5.08 8.09
CA LEU A 85 -11.36 4.87 8.86
C LEU A 85 -10.88 6.14 9.54
N MET A 86 -11.11 7.28 8.89
CA MET A 86 -10.64 8.57 9.37
C MET A 86 -11.62 9.67 8.99
N GLN A 87 -11.74 10.65 9.87
CA GLN A 87 -12.51 11.85 9.65
C GLN A 87 -11.69 13.10 9.97
N ASN A 88 -11.98 14.18 9.28
CA ASN A 88 -11.44 15.50 9.57
C ASN A 88 -12.54 16.56 9.35
N PRO A 89 -12.93 17.36 10.36
CA PRO A 89 -12.38 17.44 11.72
C PRO A 89 -12.55 16.17 12.57
N LYS A 90 -11.65 15.99 13.54
CA LYS A 90 -11.66 14.85 14.47
C LYS A 90 -12.93 14.84 15.32
N ALA A 91 -13.32 13.67 15.81
CA ALA A 91 -14.41 13.53 16.76
C ALA A 91 -14.24 14.48 17.98
N GLY A 92 -15.34 15.07 18.44
CA GLY A 92 -15.37 16.07 19.50
C GLY A 92 -14.97 17.50 19.05
N SER A 93 -14.57 17.71 17.80
CA SER A 93 -14.30 19.04 17.27
C SER A 93 -15.56 19.90 17.27
N LYS A 94 -15.42 21.20 17.57
CA LYS A 94 -16.52 22.17 17.50
C LYS A 94 -16.50 22.84 16.13
N VAL A 95 -17.57 22.67 15.36
CA VAL A 95 -17.71 23.22 14.01
C VAL A 95 -19.02 24.00 13.89
N LYS A 96 -19.13 24.84 12.86
CA LYS A 96 -20.41 25.44 12.49
C LYS A 96 -21.25 24.44 11.69
N GLN A 97 -22.56 24.67 11.61
CA GLN A 97 -23.45 23.90 10.74
C GLN A 97 -22.99 24.00 9.28
N GLY A 98 -23.15 22.91 8.52
CA GLY A 98 -22.73 22.84 7.12
C GLY A 98 -21.21 22.80 6.96
N ARG A 99 -20.45 22.49 8.02
CA ARG A 99 -19.01 22.30 7.89
C ARG A 99 -18.75 21.01 7.11
N HIS A 100 -17.86 21.10 6.13
CA HIS A 100 -17.32 19.92 5.46
C HIS A 100 -16.59 18.99 6.44
N ILE A 101 -17.05 17.75 6.51
CA ILE A 101 -16.39 16.65 7.19
C ILE A 101 -15.79 15.77 6.11
N TYR A 102 -14.48 15.79 6.02
CA TYR A 102 -13.71 14.99 5.09
C TYR A 102 -13.53 13.59 5.65
N LEU A 103 -13.94 12.58 4.90
CA LEU A 103 -13.95 11.18 5.28
C LEU A 103 -12.96 10.40 4.41
N THR A 104 -12.19 9.54 5.06
CA THR A 104 -11.40 8.49 4.40
C THR A 104 -12.06 7.16 4.70
N VAL A 105 -12.43 6.41 3.66
CA VAL A 105 -13.19 5.16 3.79
C VAL A 105 -12.37 3.94 3.39
N VAL A 106 -12.80 2.75 3.79
CA VAL A 106 -12.27 1.50 3.26
C VAL A 106 -12.73 1.35 1.80
N ALA A 107 -11.79 1.18 0.88
CA ALA A 107 -12.08 1.05 -0.54
C ALA A 107 -12.99 -0.16 -0.81
N GLN A 108 -14.09 0.05 -1.57
CA GLN A 108 -15.01 -1.03 -1.93
C GLN A 108 -14.38 -2.04 -2.91
N GLN A 109 -13.58 -1.51 -3.83
CA GLN A 109 -12.82 -2.26 -4.82
C GLN A 109 -11.33 -1.96 -4.65
N PRO A 110 -10.43 -2.92 -4.93
CA PRO A 110 -9.00 -2.65 -4.98
C PRO A 110 -8.72 -1.48 -5.94
N GLU A 111 -7.68 -0.71 -5.66
CA GLU A 111 -7.17 0.28 -6.61
C GLU A 111 -6.91 -0.40 -7.96
N LYS A 112 -7.25 0.26 -9.06
CA LYS A 112 -7.04 -0.27 -10.40
C LYS A 112 -5.69 0.20 -10.96
N THR A 113 -5.10 -0.62 -11.80
CA THR A 113 -3.84 -0.38 -12.51
C THR A 113 -3.95 -0.91 -13.93
N ILE A 114 -3.02 -0.55 -14.79
CA ILE A 114 -3.00 -1.03 -16.18
C ILE A 114 -1.93 -2.11 -16.34
N MET A 115 -2.21 -3.09 -17.20
CA MET A 115 -1.24 -4.11 -17.55
C MET A 115 -0.08 -3.46 -18.34
N PRO A 116 1.16 -3.48 -17.82
CA PRO A 116 2.31 -2.98 -18.58
C PRO A 116 2.67 -3.92 -19.73
N ASN A 117 3.46 -3.44 -20.68
CA ASN A 117 4.08 -4.30 -21.69
C ASN A 117 5.33 -4.95 -21.13
N LEU A 118 5.29 -6.27 -20.97
CA LEU A 118 6.44 -7.03 -20.50
C LEU A 118 7.16 -7.80 -21.62
N LYS A 119 6.59 -7.86 -22.83
CA LYS A 119 7.16 -8.62 -23.95
C LYS A 119 8.54 -8.06 -24.33
N ASN A 120 9.49 -8.96 -24.59
CA ASN A 120 10.89 -8.67 -24.89
C ASN A 120 11.71 -8.00 -23.76
N LEU A 121 11.14 -7.79 -22.57
CA LEU A 121 11.92 -7.36 -21.41
C LEU A 121 12.71 -8.54 -20.85
N SER A 122 13.82 -8.25 -20.17
CA SER A 122 14.44 -9.25 -19.30
C SER A 122 13.52 -9.55 -18.12
N LEU A 123 13.55 -10.79 -17.62
CA LEU A 123 12.78 -11.22 -16.45
C LEU A 123 12.94 -10.26 -15.26
N ARG A 124 14.18 -9.82 -14.99
CA ARG A 124 14.45 -8.86 -13.91
C ARG A 124 13.76 -7.52 -14.13
N GLN A 125 13.77 -7.00 -15.36
CA GLN A 125 13.04 -5.77 -15.69
C GLN A 125 11.54 -5.99 -15.56
N ALA A 126 11.01 -7.11 -16.05
CA ALA A 126 9.59 -7.42 -15.95
C ALA A 126 9.11 -7.52 -14.50
N ILE A 127 9.88 -8.16 -13.61
CA ILE A 127 9.62 -8.22 -12.16
C ILE A 127 9.51 -6.80 -11.58
N VAL A 128 10.50 -5.94 -11.86
CA VAL A 128 10.49 -4.55 -11.36
C VAL A 128 9.31 -3.76 -11.93
N THR A 129 9.01 -3.92 -13.22
CA THR A 129 7.88 -3.24 -13.87
C THR A 129 6.54 -3.66 -13.26
N LEU A 130 6.35 -4.95 -12.96
CA LEU A 130 5.16 -5.44 -12.27
C LEU A 130 5.04 -4.84 -10.87
N GLU A 131 6.11 -4.87 -10.08
CA GLU A 131 6.12 -4.30 -8.73
C GLU A 131 5.82 -2.80 -8.73
N MET A 132 6.38 -2.04 -9.67
CA MET A 132 6.11 -0.60 -9.83
C MET A 132 4.64 -0.32 -10.15
N ASN A 133 3.97 -1.21 -10.89
CA ASN A 133 2.55 -1.10 -11.22
C ASN A 133 1.65 -1.72 -10.14
N LYS A 134 2.18 -2.03 -8.96
CA LYS A 134 1.49 -2.68 -7.83
C LYS A 134 0.88 -4.04 -8.23
N LEU A 135 1.43 -4.71 -9.24
CA LEU A 135 1.08 -6.07 -9.65
C LEU A 135 2.05 -7.06 -9.00
N LYS A 136 1.63 -8.33 -8.93
CA LYS A 136 2.48 -9.41 -8.41
C LYS A 136 3.00 -10.25 -9.55
N VAL A 137 4.23 -10.73 -9.39
CA VAL A 137 4.78 -11.78 -10.24
C VAL A 137 4.13 -13.10 -9.80
N GLY A 138 3.49 -13.77 -10.75
CA GLY A 138 2.95 -15.11 -10.59
C GLY A 138 4.00 -16.17 -10.97
N ARG A 139 3.56 -17.23 -11.64
CA ARG A 139 4.40 -18.33 -12.07
C ARG A 139 5.28 -17.95 -13.27
N LEU A 140 6.51 -18.43 -13.26
CA LEU A 140 7.44 -18.35 -14.38
C LEU A 140 7.38 -19.64 -15.20
N ASN A 141 6.78 -19.56 -16.39
CA ASN A 141 6.63 -20.66 -17.32
C ASN A 141 7.76 -20.64 -18.34
N TYR A 142 8.71 -21.56 -18.19
CA TYR A 142 9.90 -21.55 -19.03
C TYR A 142 9.73 -22.41 -20.28
N VAL A 143 9.98 -21.81 -21.44
CA VAL A 143 9.84 -22.46 -22.76
C VAL A 143 11.13 -22.39 -23.57
N ASP A 144 11.25 -23.29 -24.55
CA ASP A 144 12.40 -23.31 -25.45
C ASP A 144 12.39 -22.08 -26.36
N TYR A 145 13.33 -21.18 -26.09
CA TYR A 145 13.48 -19.92 -26.81
C TYR A 145 14.92 -19.47 -26.77
N PHE A 146 15.41 -18.87 -27.86
CA PHE A 146 16.84 -18.56 -27.99
C PHE A 146 17.34 -17.53 -26.96
N ALA A 147 16.49 -16.57 -26.56
CA ALA A 147 16.86 -15.53 -25.62
C ALA A 147 16.54 -15.95 -24.18
N ARG A 148 17.59 -16.25 -23.43
CA ARG A 148 17.47 -16.63 -22.01
C ARG A 148 16.92 -15.47 -21.18
N ASN A 149 15.99 -15.79 -20.28
CA ASN A 149 15.34 -14.84 -19.38
C ASN A 149 14.60 -13.69 -20.09
N ALA A 150 14.37 -13.79 -21.40
CA ALA A 150 13.49 -12.85 -22.09
C ALA A 150 12.03 -13.25 -21.84
N VAL A 151 11.19 -12.28 -21.48
CA VAL A 151 9.75 -12.48 -21.38
C VAL A 151 9.17 -12.51 -22.79
N ILE A 152 8.45 -13.59 -23.09
CA ILE A 152 7.83 -13.86 -24.38
C ILE A 152 6.38 -13.41 -24.34
N ASP A 153 5.67 -13.82 -23.29
CA ASP A 153 4.27 -13.50 -23.07
C ASP A 153 3.97 -13.30 -21.58
N GLN A 154 2.82 -12.69 -21.33
CA GLN A 154 2.26 -12.39 -20.03
C GLN A 154 0.83 -12.92 -20.00
N THR A 155 0.45 -13.64 -18.95
CA THR A 155 -0.84 -14.34 -18.86
C THR A 155 -1.49 -14.17 -17.49
N ILE A 156 -2.81 -14.33 -17.46
CA ILE A 156 -3.60 -14.47 -16.24
C ILE A 156 -4.51 -15.68 -16.42
N ASN A 157 -4.49 -16.63 -15.49
CA ASN A 157 -5.26 -17.87 -15.57
C ASN A 157 -5.06 -18.61 -16.92
N ASP A 158 -3.80 -18.71 -17.35
CA ASP A 158 -3.40 -19.31 -18.63
C ASP A 158 -3.89 -18.61 -19.92
N GLU A 159 -4.54 -17.44 -19.82
CA GLU A 159 -4.94 -16.62 -20.96
C GLU A 159 -4.00 -15.43 -21.16
N ILE A 160 -3.65 -15.12 -22.42
CA ILE A 160 -2.79 -13.98 -22.77
C ILE A 160 -3.50 -12.68 -22.40
N ILE A 161 -2.79 -11.80 -21.69
CA ILE A 161 -3.27 -10.46 -21.37
C ILE A 161 -2.52 -9.40 -22.16
N GLU A 162 -3.27 -8.56 -22.87
CA GLU A 162 -2.71 -7.46 -23.65
C GLU A 162 -2.32 -6.28 -22.76
N GLU A 163 -1.33 -5.51 -23.20
CA GLU A 163 -0.95 -4.25 -22.58
C GLU A 163 -2.14 -3.27 -22.52
N GLY A 164 -2.18 -2.43 -21.48
CA GLY A 164 -3.26 -1.46 -21.29
C GLY A 164 -4.56 -2.03 -20.70
N THR A 165 -4.68 -3.35 -20.57
CA THR A 165 -5.83 -4.00 -19.88
C THR A 165 -5.94 -3.50 -18.44
N GLU A 166 -7.16 -3.11 -18.03
CA GLU A 166 -7.41 -2.64 -16.68
C GLU A 166 -7.46 -3.82 -15.69
N LEU A 167 -6.67 -3.74 -14.63
CA LEU A 167 -6.48 -4.79 -13.63
C LEU A 167 -6.66 -4.23 -12.23
N ASN A 168 -7.01 -5.10 -11.29
CA ASN A 168 -6.93 -4.76 -9.87
C ASN A 168 -5.47 -4.83 -9.42
N THR A 169 -5.05 -3.88 -8.58
CA THR A 169 -3.75 -3.95 -7.89
C THR A 169 -3.64 -5.26 -7.09
N GLY A 170 -2.44 -5.81 -7.06
CA GLY A 170 -2.15 -7.10 -6.42
C GLY A 170 -2.54 -8.33 -7.24
N THR A 171 -3.08 -8.16 -8.46
CA THR A 171 -3.28 -9.25 -9.42
C THR A 171 -1.93 -9.90 -9.74
N SER A 172 -1.90 -11.24 -9.79
CA SER A 172 -0.69 -12.02 -10.11
C SER A 172 -0.64 -12.28 -11.60
N ILE A 173 0.50 -11.98 -12.21
CA ILE A 173 0.74 -12.14 -13.65
C ILE A 173 1.76 -13.24 -13.85
N ASP A 174 1.36 -14.28 -14.56
CA ASP A 174 2.26 -15.36 -14.96
C ASP A 174 3.07 -14.93 -16.19
N LEU A 175 4.33 -15.34 -16.25
CA LEU A 175 5.24 -14.92 -17.31
C LEU A 175 5.75 -16.14 -18.06
N THR A 176 5.61 -16.12 -19.38
CA THR A 176 6.29 -17.08 -20.25
C THR A 176 7.69 -16.56 -20.55
N VAL A 177 8.71 -17.32 -20.20
CA VAL A 177 10.12 -16.87 -20.22
C VAL A 177 10.98 -17.84 -21.01
N GLY A 178 11.91 -17.32 -21.81
CA GLY A 178 12.83 -18.14 -22.58
C GLY A 178 13.90 -18.85 -21.74
N LYS A 179 14.10 -20.16 -21.96
CA LYS A 179 15.17 -20.96 -21.33
C LYS A 179 16.57 -20.67 -21.88
N GLY A 180 16.67 -20.26 -23.15
CA GLY A 180 17.94 -20.23 -23.88
C GLY A 180 18.19 -21.55 -24.62
N ARG A 181 19.40 -21.68 -25.20
CA ARG A 181 19.79 -22.81 -26.08
C ARG A 181 20.42 -24.00 -25.34
N MET A 182 20.63 -23.90 -24.03
CA MET A 182 21.31 -24.93 -23.23
C MET A 182 20.54 -25.12 -21.92
N ASP A 183 20.63 -26.33 -21.35
CA ASP A 183 20.16 -26.59 -20.00
C ASP A 183 21.04 -25.82 -19.01
N VAL A 184 20.51 -24.69 -18.53
CA VAL A 184 21.22 -23.84 -17.58
C VAL A 184 20.67 -24.05 -16.18
N LYS A 185 21.57 -24.43 -15.28
CA LYS A 185 21.30 -24.44 -13.84
C LYS A 185 21.48 -23.06 -13.23
N VAL A 186 20.68 -22.76 -12.21
CA VAL A 186 20.70 -21.51 -11.45
C VAL A 186 21.02 -21.80 -9.99
N ASN A 187 21.67 -20.84 -9.32
CA ASN A 187 21.99 -20.96 -7.90
C ASN A 187 20.71 -20.92 -7.08
N MET A 188 20.54 -21.91 -6.20
CA MET A 188 19.47 -21.90 -5.22
C MET A 188 19.76 -20.81 -4.17
N PRO A 189 18.86 -19.82 -3.96
CA PRO A 189 19.08 -18.80 -2.96
C PRO A 189 18.93 -19.38 -1.54
N LEU A 190 19.67 -18.83 -0.57
CA LEU A 190 19.45 -19.17 0.84
C LEU A 190 18.09 -18.60 1.29
N LEU A 191 17.13 -19.49 1.55
CA LEU A 191 15.78 -19.11 1.96
C LEU A 191 15.52 -19.27 3.45
N ILE A 192 16.39 -19.99 4.16
CA ILE A 192 16.27 -20.26 5.60
C ILE A 192 16.12 -18.95 6.37
N ALA A 193 15.25 -18.95 7.39
CA ALA A 193 14.91 -17.82 8.23
C ALA A 193 14.29 -16.60 7.49
N LYS A 194 13.92 -16.71 6.21
CA LYS A 194 13.22 -15.63 5.50
C LYS A 194 11.70 -15.69 5.70
N LYS A 195 11.07 -14.51 5.65
CA LYS A 195 9.60 -14.34 5.65
C LYS A 195 8.98 -14.75 4.31
N PRO A 196 7.69 -15.16 4.27
CA PRO A 196 7.04 -15.62 3.04
C PRO A 196 7.17 -14.66 1.84
N LYS A 197 6.94 -13.36 2.05
CA LYS A 197 7.07 -12.36 0.98
C LYS A 197 8.48 -12.30 0.39
N ALA A 198 9.51 -12.37 1.25
CA ALA A 198 10.90 -12.31 0.83
C ALA A 198 11.33 -13.58 0.08
N VAL A 199 10.74 -14.73 0.42
CA VAL A 199 10.99 -16.02 -0.25
C VAL A 199 10.53 -15.97 -1.71
N ILE A 200 9.30 -15.50 -1.95
CA ILE A 200 8.74 -15.41 -3.29
C ILE A 200 9.62 -14.53 -4.19
N SER A 201 9.97 -13.32 -3.72
CA SER A 201 10.86 -12.43 -4.47
C SER A 201 12.23 -13.07 -4.72
N ALA A 202 12.84 -13.70 -3.70
CA ALA A 202 14.15 -14.34 -3.84
C ALA A 202 14.14 -15.47 -4.88
N LEU A 203 13.07 -16.28 -4.92
CA LEU A 203 12.89 -17.34 -5.92
C LEU A 203 12.75 -16.76 -7.33
N HIS A 204 11.87 -15.77 -7.53
CA HIS A 204 11.68 -15.17 -8.86
C HIS A 204 12.95 -14.47 -9.38
N TYR A 205 13.70 -13.77 -8.53
CA TYR A 205 14.99 -13.19 -8.92
C TYR A 205 16.07 -14.23 -9.22
N ALA A 206 15.95 -15.43 -8.65
CA ALA A 206 16.79 -16.58 -8.95
C ALA A 206 16.28 -17.41 -10.16
N SER A 207 15.24 -16.96 -10.87
CA SER A 207 14.62 -17.69 -11.98
C SER A 207 13.97 -19.02 -11.55
N LEU A 208 13.39 -19.07 -10.35
CA LEU A 208 12.75 -20.24 -9.73
C LEU A 208 11.31 -19.93 -9.34
N ASN A 209 10.51 -20.98 -9.15
CA ASN A 209 9.10 -20.88 -8.77
C ASN A 209 8.86 -21.33 -7.33
N LEU A 210 7.83 -20.77 -6.69
CA LEU A 210 7.32 -21.29 -5.43
C LEU A 210 6.51 -22.56 -5.70
N GLY A 211 6.90 -23.67 -5.07
CA GLY A 211 6.17 -24.92 -5.08
C GLY A 211 5.12 -24.99 -3.97
N ARG A 212 4.98 -26.16 -3.35
CA ARG A 212 4.05 -26.42 -2.25
C ARG A 212 4.53 -25.75 -0.98
N VAL A 213 3.59 -25.19 -0.23
CA VAL A 213 3.87 -24.52 1.05
C VAL A 213 3.23 -25.28 2.20
N TYR A 214 4.02 -25.54 3.23
CA TYR A 214 3.60 -26.22 4.45
C TYR A 214 3.86 -25.32 5.66
N PHE A 215 2.92 -25.30 6.60
CA PHE A 215 3.04 -24.58 7.85
C PHE A 215 3.04 -25.58 9.01
N THR A 216 4.05 -25.49 9.87
CA THR A 216 4.21 -26.35 11.06
C THR A 216 4.34 -25.46 12.28
N ASP A 217 3.45 -25.63 13.26
CA ASP A 217 3.43 -24.81 14.48
C ASP A 217 3.34 -23.30 14.20
N VAL A 218 2.59 -22.90 13.17
CA VAL A 218 2.37 -21.49 12.80
C VAL A 218 0.89 -21.16 12.98
N GLU A 219 0.57 -20.44 14.05
CA GLU A 219 -0.76 -19.84 14.23
C GLU A 219 -0.84 -18.47 13.54
N ASP A 220 0.22 -17.66 13.67
CA ASP A 220 0.36 -16.39 12.98
C ASP A 220 1.44 -16.43 11.89
N THR A 221 1.02 -16.17 10.65
CA THR A 221 1.90 -16.08 9.47
C THR A 221 2.94 -14.96 9.56
N THR A 222 2.77 -13.95 10.43
CA THR A 222 3.76 -12.88 10.62
C THR A 222 5.07 -13.40 11.25
N HIS A 223 4.96 -14.46 12.05
CA HIS A 223 6.04 -15.19 12.72
C HIS A 223 6.58 -16.35 11.88
N ALA A 224 5.95 -16.65 10.74
CA ALA A 224 6.39 -17.72 9.85
C ALA A 224 7.76 -17.41 9.23
N ARG A 225 8.69 -18.36 9.35
CA ARG A 225 10.00 -18.35 8.70
C ARG A 225 10.31 -19.71 8.09
N VAL A 226 11.03 -19.71 6.98
CA VAL A 226 11.43 -20.97 6.31
C VAL A 226 12.41 -21.72 7.17
N TYR A 227 12.10 -22.97 7.51
CA TYR A 227 13.04 -23.87 8.18
C TYR A 227 13.55 -24.99 7.25
N LYS A 228 12.81 -25.31 6.20
CA LYS A 228 13.19 -26.35 5.24
C LYS A 228 12.69 -26.01 3.84
N THR A 229 13.47 -26.40 2.84
CA THR A 229 13.11 -26.36 1.42
C THR A 229 13.31 -27.72 0.79
N GLU A 230 12.58 -28.01 -0.28
CA GLU A 230 12.80 -29.14 -1.16
C GLU A 230 12.81 -28.62 -2.61
N PRO A 231 13.89 -28.80 -3.38
CA PRO A 231 15.17 -29.42 -3.01
C PRO A 231 15.89 -28.76 -1.82
N SER A 232 16.72 -29.51 -1.11
CA SER A 232 17.51 -28.99 0.01
C SER A 232 18.67 -28.13 -0.50
N ILE A 233 18.80 -26.91 0.05
CA ILE A 233 19.91 -25.98 -0.25
C ILE A 233 21.29 -26.59 0.04
N LEU A 234 21.39 -27.53 0.99
CA LEU A 234 22.64 -28.22 1.34
C LEU A 234 23.01 -29.29 0.32
N GLU A 235 22.01 -29.93 -0.29
CA GLU A 235 22.21 -31.05 -1.22
C GLU A 235 22.36 -30.56 -2.68
N SER A 236 21.66 -29.48 -3.04
CA SER A 236 21.64 -28.96 -4.40
C SER A 236 21.85 -27.45 -4.44
N LYS A 237 23.11 -27.04 -4.65
CA LYS A 237 23.48 -25.63 -4.87
C LYS A 237 22.97 -25.10 -6.22
N LEU A 238 22.77 -26.01 -7.19
CA LEU A 238 22.39 -25.71 -8.57
C LEU A 238 21.16 -26.50 -8.98
N VAL A 239 20.07 -25.79 -9.26
CA VAL A 239 18.79 -26.35 -9.69
C VAL A 239 18.46 -25.92 -11.12
N ASP A 240 17.60 -26.67 -11.80
CA ASP A 240 17.18 -26.30 -13.15
C ASP A 240 16.29 -25.06 -13.11
N LEU A 241 16.40 -24.23 -14.15
CA LEU A 241 15.64 -23.00 -14.23
C LEU A 241 14.13 -23.28 -14.32
N GLY A 242 13.35 -22.52 -13.53
CA GLY A 242 11.91 -22.72 -13.37
C GLY A 242 11.50 -23.84 -12.42
N THR A 243 12.46 -24.50 -11.75
CA THR A 243 12.15 -25.53 -10.75
C THR A 243 11.25 -24.96 -9.65
N ASP A 244 10.23 -25.73 -9.28
CA ASP A 244 9.36 -25.44 -8.15
C ASP A 244 10.08 -25.83 -6.86
N ILE A 245 10.19 -24.88 -5.93
CA ILE A 245 10.81 -25.10 -4.62
C ILE A 245 9.71 -25.20 -3.57
N ASP A 246 9.52 -26.38 -3.00
CA ASP A 246 8.59 -26.59 -1.89
C ASP A 246 9.19 -26.02 -0.60
N ILE A 247 8.37 -25.37 0.22
CA ILE A 247 8.79 -24.60 1.39
C ILE A 247 8.01 -25.03 2.62
N TRP A 248 8.73 -25.27 3.71
CA TRP A 248 8.14 -25.47 5.03
C TRP A 248 8.46 -24.29 5.94
N TYR A 249 7.41 -23.74 6.55
CA TYR A 249 7.48 -22.64 7.49
C TYR A 249 7.26 -23.13 8.93
N ARG A 250 7.96 -22.49 9.85
CA ARG A 250 7.81 -22.65 11.30
C ARG A 250 7.80 -21.28 11.99
N SER A 251 7.16 -21.18 13.16
CA SER A 251 7.13 -19.95 13.94
C SER A 251 8.51 -19.65 14.55
N ASP A 252 9.00 -18.43 14.37
CA ASP A 252 10.22 -17.91 14.98
C ASP A 252 10.13 -17.73 16.51
N GLU A 253 8.93 -17.80 17.07
CA GLU A 253 8.74 -17.81 18.52
C GLU A 253 9.04 -19.19 19.14
N SER A 254 8.89 -20.25 18.35
CA SER A 254 9.01 -21.65 18.80
C SER A 254 10.31 -22.33 18.38
N PHE A 255 11.09 -21.69 17.50
CA PHE A 255 12.24 -22.29 16.86
C PHE A 255 13.41 -21.30 16.76
N ASP A 256 14.58 -21.72 17.24
CA ASP A 256 15.81 -20.94 17.16
C ASP A 256 16.38 -20.98 15.74
N PHE A 257 16.04 -19.97 14.95
CA PHE A 257 16.54 -19.82 13.58
C PHE A 257 18.01 -19.36 13.55
N ASP A 258 18.51 -18.69 14.58
CA ASP A 258 19.88 -18.19 14.61
C ASP A 258 20.86 -19.36 14.75
N GLU A 259 20.59 -20.27 15.70
CA GLU A 259 21.36 -21.52 15.86
C GLU A 259 21.26 -22.38 14.59
N TYR A 260 20.06 -22.48 14.02
CA TYR A 260 19.85 -23.30 12.83
C TYR A 260 20.59 -22.76 11.61
N LEU A 261 20.64 -21.43 11.42
CA LEU A 261 21.32 -20.79 10.29
C LEU A 261 22.84 -21.04 10.31
N LEU A 262 23.46 -21.16 11.49
CA LEU A 262 24.89 -21.44 11.62
C LEU A 262 25.30 -22.74 10.92
N LYS A 263 24.40 -23.74 10.88
CA LYS A 263 24.63 -25.01 10.17
C LYS A 263 24.82 -24.82 8.66
N PHE A 264 24.13 -23.84 8.07
CA PHE A 264 24.23 -23.52 6.64
C PHE A 264 25.44 -22.64 6.31
N THR A 265 25.86 -21.78 7.24
CA THR A 265 27.05 -20.92 7.05
C THR A 265 28.37 -21.71 7.19
N SER A 266 28.41 -22.71 8.06
CA SER A 266 29.60 -23.54 8.27
C SER A 266 29.87 -24.45 7.07
N ASP A 267 28.81 -24.97 6.45
CA ASP A 267 28.92 -25.84 5.28
C ASP A 267 29.29 -25.06 4.00
N THR A 268 28.74 -23.85 3.83
CA THR A 268 29.07 -22.99 2.67
C THR A 268 30.53 -22.51 2.67
N LEU A 269 31.15 -22.29 3.84
CA LEU A 269 32.57 -21.91 3.95
C LEU A 269 33.54 -23.06 3.61
N ASN A 270 33.22 -24.29 4.00
CA ASN A 270 34.09 -25.45 3.73
C ASN A 270 34.12 -25.84 2.25
N VAL A 271 33.03 -25.58 1.52
CA VAL A 271 32.93 -25.90 0.10
C VAL A 271 33.71 -24.90 -0.77
N ASP A 272 33.69 -23.59 -0.44
CA ASP A 272 34.42 -22.58 -1.21
C ASP A 272 35.95 -22.80 -1.21
N SER A 273 36.52 -23.33 -0.12
CA SER A 273 37.94 -23.70 -0.07
C SER A 273 38.34 -24.85 -1.01
N THR A 274 37.40 -25.74 -1.37
CA THR A 274 37.70 -26.87 -2.27
C THR A 274 37.59 -26.56 -3.76
N TYR A 275 37.03 -25.41 -4.15
CA TYR A 275 36.90 -25.01 -5.56
C TYR A 275 38.08 -24.17 -6.08
N ILE A 276 38.96 -23.67 -5.20
CA ILE A 276 40.14 -22.90 -5.62
C ILE A 276 41.28 -23.82 -6.08
N ASP A 277 41.31 -25.08 -5.65
CA ASP A 277 42.48 -25.96 -5.82
C ASP A 277 42.47 -26.84 -7.10
N LYS A 278 41.54 -26.61 -8.04
CA LYS A 278 41.38 -27.49 -9.22
C LYS A 278 41.55 -26.85 -10.61
N ASN A 279 42.03 -25.60 -10.68
CA ASN A 279 42.33 -24.93 -11.95
C ASN A 279 43.69 -24.22 -11.95
N ILE A 280 44.72 -24.87 -11.41
CA ILE A 280 46.12 -24.54 -11.69
C ILE A 280 46.87 -25.86 -11.95
N ASP A 281 46.49 -26.55 -13.04
CA ASP A 281 47.48 -27.36 -13.76
C ASP A 281 47.98 -26.49 -14.91
N LEU A 282 49.17 -25.94 -14.67
CA LEU A 282 50.02 -25.31 -15.66
C LEU A 282 50.34 -26.37 -16.72
N ASN A 283 49.81 -26.22 -17.93
CA ASN A 283 50.42 -26.79 -19.11
C ASN A 283 51.71 -26.02 -19.40
N ASP A 284 52.77 -26.40 -18.69
CA ASP A 284 54.14 -26.34 -19.20
C ASP A 284 54.43 -27.71 -19.84
N GLU A 285 54.60 -27.73 -21.17
CA GLU A 285 55.63 -28.47 -21.93
C GLU A 285 55.18 -28.84 -23.36
N TYR A 286 55.96 -28.29 -24.31
CA TYR A 286 56.12 -28.56 -25.75
C TYR A 286 55.03 -28.16 -26.76
#